data_AF-A0A4Y3QQ11-F1
#
_entry.id   AF-A0A4Y3QQ11-F1
#
_cell.length_a   1.000
_cell.length_b   1.000
_cell.length_c   1.000
_cell.angle_alpha   90.00
_cell.angle_beta   90.00
_cell.angle_gamma   90.00
#
_symmetry.space_group_name_H-M   'P 1'
#
loop_
_entity.id
_entity.type
_entity.pdbx_description
1 polymer ?
#
loop_
_entity_poly.entity_id
_entity_poly.type
_entity_poly.pdbx_seq_one_letter_code
_entity_poly.pdbx_strand_id
1 'polypeptide(L)'
;MSTLIQVDARKRITLGSLAHHTQYIATEQSDGSVLLEPAVVMTATERAFLADETLSAALARVNATPQNRRTRQRSRASEAA
;
A
#
# COMPACT_ATOMS: atom_id res chain seq x y z
N MET A 1 -8.57 -24.70 -7.08
CA MET A 1 -9.53 -24.51 -8.19
C MET A 1 -8.83 -23.67 -9.25
N SER A 2 -8.75 -24.13 -10.49
CA SER A 2 -8.12 -23.39 -11.59
C SER A 2 -9.19 -22.71 -12.44
N THR A 3 -8.86 -21.56 -13.01
CA THR A 3 -9.73 -20.82 -13.94
C THR A 3 -8.95 -20.58 -15.22
N LEU A 4 -9.58 -20.82 -16.37
CA LEU A 4 -9.00 -20.48 -17.66
C LEU A 4 -9.09 -18.97 -17.86
N ILE A 5 -7.96 -18.31 -18.07
CA ILE A 5 -7.87 -16.88 -18.37
C ILE A 5 -7.31 -16.72 -19.77
N GLN A 6 -7.98 -15.90 -20.58
CA GLN A 6 -7.54 -15.58 -21.94
C GLN A 6 -6.67 -14.33 -21.94
N VAL A 7 -5.62 -14.35 -22.75
CA VAL A 7 -4.74 -13.20 -22.98
C VAL A 7 -5.27 -12.44 -24.19
N ASP A 8 -5.53 -11.15 -24.03
CA ASP A 8 -6.03 -10.32 -25.13
C ASP A 8 -4.92 -9.99 -26.16
N ALA A 9 -5.31 -9.35 -27.27
CA ALA A 9 -4.38 -8.94 -28.33
C ALA A 9 -3.27 -7.98 -27.85
N ARG A 10 -3.47 -7.31 -26.70
CA ARG A 10 -2.52 -6.37 -26.09
C ARG A 10 -1.70 -7.02 -24.97
N LYS A 11 -1.71 -8.35 -24.86
CA LYS A 11 -1.00 -9.13 -23.85
C LYS A 11 -1.45 -8.84 -22.41
N ARG A 12 -2.73 -8.49 -22.24
CA ARG A 12 -3.34 -8.28 -20.91
C ARG A 12 -4.15 -9.50 -20.50
N ILE A 13 -4.24 -9.69 -19.19
CA ILE A 13 -5.12 -10.67 -18.56
C ILE A 13 -6.12 -9.95 -17.65
N THR A 14 -7.33 -10.48 -17.58
CA THR A 14 -8.36 -10.00 -16.65
C THR A 14 -8.54 -11.05 -15.55
N LEU A 15 -8.16 -10.71 -14.33
CA LEU A 15 -8.25 -11.63 -13.18
C LEU A 15 -9.69 -11.78 -12.65
N GLY A 16 -10.57 -10.81 -12.90
CA GLY A 16 -11.95 -10.86 -12.43
C GLY A 16 -12.04 -11.06 -10.92
N SER A 17 -12.80 -12.06 -10.47
CA SER A 17 -12.97 -12.40 -9.06
C SER A 17 -11.74 -13.05 -8.39
N LEU A 18 -10.70 -13.42 -9.15
CA LEU A 18 -9.44 -13.91 -8.58
C LEU A 18 -8.60 -12.76 -7.99
N ALA A 19 -8.84 -11.51 -8.39
CA ALA A 19 -8.11 -10.37 -7.85
C ALA A 19 -8.71 -9.91 -6.52
N HIS A 20 -7.88 -9.88 -5.48
CA HIS A 20 -8.21 -9.31 -4.16
C HIS A 20 -7.39 -8.05 -3.86
N HIS A 21 -6.35 -7.78 -4.66
CA HIS A 21 -5.48 -6.62 -4.55
C HIS A 21 -5.52 -5.80 -5.84
N THR A 22 -5.11 -4.54 -5.76
CA THR A 22 -5.05 -3.64 -6.92
C THR A 22 -3.75 -3.78 -7.70
N GLN A 23 -2.70 -4.32 -7.07
CA GLN A 23 -1.37 -4.43 -7.64
C GLN A 23 -0.77 -5.78 -7.32
N TYR A 24 -0.06 -6.32 -8.30
CA TYR A 24 0.66 -7.58 -8.21
C TYR A 24 2.04 -7.44 -8.84
N ILE A 25 3.04 -8.08 -8.27
CA ILE A 25 4.32 -8.34 -8.92
C ILE A 25 4.15 -9.59 -9.76
N ALA A 26 4.58 -9.50 -11.02
CA ALA A 26 4.63 -10.64 -11.93
C ALA A 26 6.07 -11.14 -12.04
N THR A 27 6.28 -12.42 -11.77
CA THR A 27 7.58 -13.07 -11.88
C THR A 27 7.46 -14.24 -12.84
N GLU A 28 8.28 -14.24 -13.89
CA GLU A 28 8.45 -15.40 -14.78
C GLU A 28 9.36 -16.41 -14.09
N GLN A 29 8.86 -17.64 -13.96
CA GLN A 29 9.59 -18.75 -13.37
C GLN A 29 10.41 -19.49 -14.43
N SER A 30 11.40 -20.28 -14.00
CA SER A 30 12.27 -21.03 -14.92
C SER A 30 11.53 -22.05 -15.80
N ASP A 31 10.34 -22.48 -15.40
CA ASP A 31 9.48 -23.40 -16.15
C ASP A 31 8.54 -22.67 -17.13
N GLY A 32 8.65 -21.35 -17.24
CA GLY A 32 7.80 -20.51 -18.09
C GLY A 32 6.44 -20.15 -17.48
N SER A 33 6.16 -20.56 -16.24
CA SER A 33 4.96 -20.12 -15.52
C SER A 33 5.10 -18.66 -15.06
N VAL A 34 3.96 -17.98 -14.90
CA VAL A 34 3.91 -16.61 -14.36
C VAL A 34 3.28 -16.67 -12.98
N LEU A 35 4.05 -16.29 -11.96
CA LEU A 35 3.57 -16.12 -10.60
C LEU A 35 3.15 -14.66 -10.39
N LEU A 36 1.95 -14.46 -9.85
CA LEU A 36 1.42 -13.14 -9.49
C LEU A 36 1.31 -13.06 -7.97
N GLU A 37 2.06 -12.15 -7.36
CA GLU A 37 2.08 -11.96 -5.90
C GLU A 37 1.53 -10.57 -5.55
N PRO A 38 0.63 -10.44 -4.56
CA PRO A 38 0.15 -9.14 -4.12
C PRO A 38 1.29 -8.18 -3.79
N ALA A 39 1.23 -6.97 -4.34
CA ALA A 39 2.26 -5.97 -4.13
C ALA A 39 1.69 -4.76 -3.39
N VAL A 40 2.36 -4.37 -2.31
CA VAL A 40 2.14 -3.08 -1.66
C VAL A 40 3.19 -2.13 -2.20
N VAL A 41 2.82 -1.24 -3.11
CA VAL A 41 3.74 -0.23 -3.63
C VAL A 41 3.86 0.90 -2.61
N MET A 42 5.06 1.05 -2.07
CA MET A 42 5.40 2.15 -1.17
C MET A 42 6.00 3.31 -1.96
N THR A 43 5.65 4.53 -1.59
CA THR A 43 6.32 5.73 -2.11
C THR A 43 7.78 5.79 -1.63
N ALA A 44 8.62 6.52 -2.37
CA ALA A 44 10.02 6.72 -1.98
C ALA A 44 10.15 7.35 -0.58
N THR A 45 9.24 8.28 -0.25
CA THR A 45 9.19 8.93 1.06
C THR A 45 8.83 7.95 2.18
N GLU A 46 7.83 7.08 1.97
CA GLU A 46 7.46 6.07 2.96
C GLU A 46 8.59 5.06 3.18
N ARG A 47 9.28 4.66 2.11
CA ARG A 47 10.46 3.80 2.23
C ARG A 47 11.57 4.48 3.04
N ALA A 48 11.88 5.74 2.73
CA ALA A 48 12.90 6.51 3.46
C ALA A 48 12.52 6.69 4.93
N PHE A 49 11.24 6.94 5.20
CA PHE A 49 10.68 7.04 6.54
C PHE A 49 10.85 5.73 7.32
N LEU A 50 10.50 4.58 6.72
CA LEU A 50 10.65 3.28 7.38
C LEU A 50 12.12 2.86 7.58
N ALA A 51 13.03 3.31 6.71
CA ALA A 51 14.45 3.05 6.85
C ALA A 51 15.10 3.84 8.00
N ASP A 52 14.46 4.89 8.51
CA ASP A 52 14.94 5.68 9.64
C ASP A 52 14.42 5.12 10.98
N GLU A 53 15.27 4.32 11.64
CA GLU A 53 14.98 3.73 12.96
C GLU A 53 14.75 4.79 14.04
N THR A 54 15.38 5.97 13.92
CA THR A 54 15.25 7.02 14.93
C THR A 54 13.85 7.64 14.89
N LEU A 55 13.33 7.84 13.68
CA LEU A 55 12.04 8.44 13.43
C LEU A 55 10.90 7.48 13.77
N SER A 56 11.03 6.22 13.39
CA SER A 56 10.07 5.16 13.76
C SER A 56 10.02 4.94 15.28
N ALA A 57 11.15 4.93 15.98
CA ALA A 57 11.20 4.83 17.44
C ALA A 57 10.59 6.05 18.14
N ALA A 58 10.75 7.26 17.59
CA ALA A 58 10.11 8.46 18.11
C ALA A 58 8.58 8.40 17.99
N LEU A 59 8.06 7.96 16.85
CA LEU A 59 6.62 7.74 16.67
C LEU A 59 6.07 6.67 17.62
N ALA A 60 6.78 5.56 17.79
CA ALA A 60 6.37 4.48 18.70
C ALA A 60 6.20 5.01 20.14
N ARG A 61 7.15 5.82 20.62
CA ARG A 61 7.06 6.47 21.94
C ARG A 61 5.86 7.41 22.06
N VAL A 62 5.61 8.24 21.06
CA VAL A 62 4.45 9.16 21.06
C VAL A 62 3.13 8.39 21.02
N ASN A 63 3.05 7.32 20.23
CA ASN A 63 1.85 6.49 20.12
C ASN A 63 1.57 5.68 21.39
N ALA A 64 2.61 5.28 22.14
CA ALA A 64 2.48 4.60 23.42
C ALA A 64 1.93 5.51 24.54
N THR A 65 2.05 6.84 24.41
CA THR A 65 1.53 7.80 25.40
C THR A 65 0.60 8.82 24.73
N PRO A 66 -0.62 8.40 24.37
CA PRO A 66 -1.55 9.24 23.60
C PRO A 66 -2.03 10.48 24.37
N GLN A 67 -1.85 10.53 25.69
CA GLN A 67 -2.19 11.69 26.54
C GLN A 67 -1.40 12.96 26.20
N ASN A 68 -0.25 12.83 25.51
CA ASN A 68 0.55 13.98 25.04
C ASN A 68 0.12 14.53 23.68
N ARG A 69 -0.88 13.91 23.01
CA ARG A 69 -1.38 14.44 21.74
C ARG A 69 -2.18 15.70 21.99
N ARG A 70 -1.67 16.84 21.54
CA ARG A 70 -2.44 18.08 21.48
C ARG A 70 -3.66 17.88 20.58
N THR A 71 -4.86 18.06 21.12
CA THR A 71 -6.09 18.16 20.33
C THR A 71 -5.95 19.35 19.40
N ARG A 72 -5.86 19.09 18.09
CA ARG A 72 -5.84 20.14 17.08
C ARG A 72 -7.22 20.82 17.08
N GLN A 73 -7.36 21.95 17.76
CA GLN A 73 -8.50 22.85 17.54
C GLN A 73 -8.38 23.39 16.11
N ARG A 74 -9.22 22.88 15.21
CA ARG A 74 -9.40 23.49 13.89
C ARG A 74 -10.11 24.83 14.10
N SER A 75 -9.35 25.91 14.14
CA SER A 75 -9.89 27.27 14.05
C SER A 75 -10.32 27.54 12.61
N ARG A 76 -11.47 26.99 12.21
CA ARG A 76 -12.26 27.48 11.08
C ARG A 76 -13.73 27.44 11.45
N ALA A 77 -14.14 28.48 12.18
CA ALA A 77 -15.52 28.90 12.32
C ALA A 77 -15.55 30.36 12.82
N SER A 78 -14.97 31.30 12.05
CA SER A 78 -15.22 32.72 12.27
C SER A 78 -14.98 33.52 10.98
N GLU A 79 -15.73 33.21 9.93
CA GLU A 79 -15.92 34.17 8.83
C GLU A 79 -17.19 33.81 8.04
N ALA A 80 -18.35 34.13 8.61
CA ALA A 80 -19.62 34.37 7.90
C ALA A 80 -20.73 34.65 8.94
N ALA A 81 -20.89 35.92 9.31
CA ALA A 81 -22.16 36.52 9.72
C ALA A 81 -22.03 38.04 9.60
#